data_AF-A0A2B9E2I6-F1
#
_entry.id   AF-A0A2B9E2I6-F1
#
_cell.length_a   1.000
_cell.length_b   1.000
_cell.length_c   1.000
_cell.angle_alpha   90.00
_cell.angle_beta   90.00
_cell.angle_gamma   90.00
#
_symmetry.space_group_name_H-M   'P 1'
#
loop_
_entity.id
_entity.type
_entity.pdbx_description
1 polymer ?
#
loop_
_entity_poly.entity_id
_entity_poly.type
_entity_poly.pdbx_seq_one_letter_code
_entity_poly.pdbx_strand_id
1 'polypeptide(L)'
;MKKWIFTIIIVIVASGIYGAYVYNKAMEKKIPKESKSVEIAKEKAKLTNVKSVDYYNGESSYTVVQGTDEKGEQLIVWVPEKKGETIVRKKSEGISEKDALQRTIEQVGDESKEPKSKPKEILKVKLGVENNIPLWEVTYIDDDNRYSYYNLAFQDGQFLKRYSIEK
;
A
#
# COMPACT_ATOMS: atom_id res chain seq x y z
N MET A 1 -15.66 -30.70 -43.07
CA MET A 1 -16.61 -30.13 -42.08
C MET A 1 -16.00 -29.80 -40.70
N LYS A 2 -14.70 -30.03 -40.44
CA LYS A 2 -14.05 -29.69 -39.14
C LYS A 2 -13.30 -28.34 -39.12
N LYS A 3 -13.04 -27.73 -40.28
CA LYS A 3 -12.25 -26.49 -40.39
C LYS A 3 -12.90 -25.28 -39.71
N TRP A 4 -14.23 -25.17 -39.74
CA TRP A 4 -14.96 -24.08 -39.08
C TRP A 4 -14.92 -24.18 -37.56
N ILE A 5 -14.86 -25.40 -37.00
CA ILE A 5 -14.66 -25.61 -35.57
C ILE A 5 -13.28 -25.09 -35.13
N PHE A 6 -12.23 -25.35 -35.92
CA PHE A 6 -10.91 -24.77 -35.66
C PHE A 6 -10.91 -23.24 -35.75
N THR A 7 -11.62 -22.67 -36.73
CA THR A 7 -11.77 -21.21 -36.83
C THR A 7 -12.47 -20.62 -35.61
N ILE A 8 -13.56 -21.24 -35.15
CA ILE A 8 -14.31 -20.81 -33.95
C ILE A 8 -13.42 -20.88 -32.71
N ILE A 9 -12.67 -21.98 -32.54
CA ILE A 9 -11.76 -22.15 -31.40
C ILE A 9 -10.68 -21.06 -31.40
N ILE A 10 -10.09 -20.74 -32.55
CA ILE A 10 -9.10 -19.68 -32.68
C ILE A 10 -9.68 -18.31 -32.29
N VAL A 11 -10.90 -18.00 -32.74
CA VAL A 11 -11.57 -16.74 -32.39
C VAL A 11 -11.86 -16.65 -30.89
N ILE A 12 -12.27 -17.76 -30.26
CA ILE A 12 -12.52 -17.81 -28.80
C ILE A 12 -11.22 -17.59 -28.02
N VAL A 13 -10.13 -18.26 -28.41
CA VAL A 13 -8.81 -18.10 -27.75
C VAL A 13 -8.29 -16.67 -27.93
N ALA A 14 -8.36 -16.12 -29.15
CA ALA A 14 -7.95 -14.73 -29.41
C ALA A 14 -8.78 -13.73 -28.60
N SER A 15 -10.09 -13.95 -28.48
CA SER A 15 -10.97 -13.12 -27.65
C SER A 15 -10.62 -13.24 -26.16
N GLY A 16 -10.27 -14.43 -25.68
CA GLY A 16 -9.80 -14.63 -24.31
C GLY A 16 -8.49 -13.90 -24.01
N ILE A 17 -7.51 -13.97 -24.91
CA ILE A 17 -6.24 -13.25 -24.79
C ILE A 17 -6.48 -11.73 -24.80
N TYR A 18 -7.31 -11.24 -25.73
CA TYR A 18 -7.65 -9.82 -25.80
C TYR A 18 -8.39 -9.35 -24.55
N GLY A 19 -9.35 -10.14 -24.06
CA GLY A 19 -10.07 -9.89 -22.81
C GLY A 19 -9.13 -9.81 -21.61
N ALA A 20 -8.18 -10.75 -21.51
CA ALA A 20 -7.15 -10.72 -20.47
C ALA A 20 -6.26 -9.48 -20.58
N TYR A 21 -5.85 -9.08 -21.78
CA TYR A 21 -5.06 -7.87 -22.01
C TYR A 21 -5.82 -6.59 -21.58
N VAL A 22 -7.08 -6.45 -22.00
CA VAL A 22 -7.94 -5.32 -21.61
C VAL A 22 -8.18 -5.30 -20.11
N TYR A 23 -8.45 -6.46 -19.49
CA TYR A 23 -8.64 -6.58 -18.05
C TYR A 23 -7.39 -6.13 -17.28
N ASN A 24 -6.20 -6.61 -17.66
CA ASN A 24 -4.94 -6.20 -17.03
C ASN A 24 -4.70 -4.70 -17.18
N LYS A 25 -4.94 -4.13 -18.37
CA LYS A 25 -4.79 -2.70 -18.62
C LYS A 25 -5.81 -1.83 -17.87
N ALA A 26 -7.03 -2.33 -17.68
CA ALA A 26 -8.06 -1.64 -16.90
C ALA A 26 -7.78 -1.69 -15.39
N MET A 27 -7.16 -2.78 -14.91
CA MET A 27 -6.78 -2.96 -13.51
C MET A 27 -5.48 -2.24 -13.14
N GLU A 28 -4.70 -1.79 -14.13
CA GLU A 28 -3.55 -0.93 -13.90
C GLU A 28 -4.03 0.36 -13.22
N LYS A 29 -3.77 0.49 -11.91
CA LYS A 29 -4.11 1.69 -11.13
C LYS A 29 -3.59 2.91 -11.88
N LYS A 30 -4.49 3.75 -12.40
CA LYS A 30 -4.10 5.02 -13.00
C LYS A 30 -3.44 5.86 -11.92
N ILE A 31 -2.12 6.05 -12.03
CA ILE A 31 -1.41 7.03 -11.24
C ILE A 31 -2.00 8.40 -11.59
N PRO A 32 -2.56 9.14 -10.63
CA PRO A 32 -3.04 10.50 -10.89
C PRO A 32 -1.83 11.39 -11.17
N LYS A 33 -1.41 11.44 -12.44
CA LYS A 33 -0.19 12.15 -12.88
C LYS A 33 -0.26 13.66 -12.67
N GLU A 34 -1.47 14.20 -12.47
CA GLU A 34 -1.80 15.63 -12.40
C GLU A 34 -2.24 16.08 -11.00
N SER A 35 -2.09 15.26 -9.95
CA SER A 35 -2.41 15.75 -8.60
C SER A 35 -1.32 16.71 -8.10
N LYS A 36 -1.73 17.80 -7.44
CA LYS A 36 -0.83 18.76 -6.79
C LYS A 36 0.16 18.07 -5.84
N SER A 37 -0.28 17.03 -5.14
CA SER A 37 0.55 16.25 -4.23
C SER A 37 1.67 15.50 -4.97
N VAL A 38 1.39 14.97 -6.17
CA VAL A 38 2.41 14.32 -7.01
C VAL A 38 3.42 15.33 -7.53
N GLU A 39 3.01 16.53 -7.90
CA GLU A 39 3.92 17.60 -8.30
C GLU A 39 4.85 18.02 -7.15
N ILE A 40 4.30 18.25 -5.96
CA ILE A 40 5.08 18.54 -4.75
C ILE A 40 6.07 17.41 -4.46
N ALA A 41 5.66 16.15 -4.59
CA ALA A 41 6.54 15.02 -4.36
C ALA A 41 7.70 14.97 -5.38
N LYS A 42 7.41 15.19 -6.66
CA LYS A 42 8.43 15.28 -7.72
C LYS A 42 9.42 16.41 -7.45
N GLU A 43 8.94 17.58 -7.05
CA GLU A 43 9.80 18.72 -6.75
C GLU A 43 10.69 18.46 -5.53
N LYS A 44 10.09 18.01 -4.41
CA LYS A 44 10.80 17.82 -3.13
C LYS A 44 11.82 16.70 -3.17
N ALA A 45 11.50 15.59 -3.83
CA ALA A 45 12.36 14.41 -3.88
C ALA A 45 13.05 14.21 -5.24
N LYS A 46 12.92 15.17 -6.16
CA LYS A 46 13.47 15.10 -7.53
C LYS A 46 13.07 13.80 -8.26
N LEU A 47 11.83 13.36 -8.06
CA LEU A 47 11.35 12.12 -8.67
C LEU A 47 11.25 12.29 -10.19
N THR A 48 11.95 11.44 -10.92
CA THR A 48 11.87 11.34 -12.37
C THR A 48 10.79 10.37 -12.80
N ASN A 49 10.52 9.36 -11.97
CA ASN A 49 9.48 8.36 -12.21
C ASN A 49 8.64 8.13 -10.95
N VAL A 50 7.32 8.22 -11.09
CA VAL A 50 6.37 7.90 -10.02
C VAL A 50 5.89 6.47 -10.23
N LYS A 51 6.07 5.63 -9.22
CA LYS A 51 5.72 4.22 -9.23
C LYS A 51 4.34 3.95 -8.65
N SER A 52 4.00 4.60 -7.54
CA SER A 52 2.67 4.48 -6.95
C SER A 52 2.27 5.75 -6.21
N VAL A 53 0.95 5.92 -6.07
CA VAL A 53 0.33 6.95 -5.27
C VAL A 53 -0.74 6.27 -4.43
N ASP A 54 -0.62 6.43 -3.12
CA ASP A 54 -1.55 5.90 -2.14
C ASP A 54 -2.00 7.03 -1.21
N TYR A 55 -3.07 6.78 -0.46
CA TYR A 55 -3.68 7.76 0.43
C TYR A 55 -3.75 7.21 1.84
N TYR A 56 -3.36 8.04 2.80
CA TYR A 56 -3.46 7.79 4.22
C TYR A 56 -4.41 8.81 4.84
N ASN A 57 -5.40 8.34 5.58
CA ASN A 57 -6.39 9.16 6.28
C ASN A 57 -6.44 8.71 7.74
N GLY A 58 -5.40 9.03 8.51
CA GLY A 58 -5.38 8.89 9.96
C GLY A 58 -5.88 10.17 10.62
N GLU A 59 -5.21 10.62 11.68
CA GLU A 59 -5.48 11.94 12.29
C GLU A 59 -5.31 13.10 11.30
N SER A 60 -4.39 12.94 10.36
CA SER A 60 -4.18 13.86 9.24
C SER A 60 -4.08 13.09 7.93
N SER A 61 -4.58 13.71 6.87
CA SER A 61 -4.58 13.13 5.52
C SER A 61 -3.27 13.41 4.79
N TYR A 62 -2.69 12.36 4.21
CA TYR A 62 -1.48 12.42 3.41
C TYR A 62 -1.67 11.66 2.10
N THR A 63 -1.15 12.21 1.02
CA THR A 63 -0.83 11.45 -0.19
C THR A 63 0.58 10.90 -0.05
N VAL A 64 0.74 9.58 -0.23
CA VAL A 64 2.03 8.89 -0.21
C VAL A 64 2.44 8.56 -1.64
N VAL A 65 3.54 9.14 -2.10
CA VAL A 65 4.08 8.96 -3.44
C VAL A 65 5.36 8.14 -3.35
N GLN A 66 5.41 7.00 -4.03
CA GLN A 66 6.63 6.21 -4.18
C GLN A 66 7.18 6.37 -5.58
N GLY A 67 8.49 6.51 -5.72
CA GLY A 67 9.12 6.72 -7.01
C GLY A 67 10.62 6.52 -6.98
N THR A 68 11.27 6.93 -8.07
CA THR A 68 12.73 6.96 -8.19
C THR A 68 13.21 8.33 -8.64
N ASP A 69 14.38 8.73 -8.14
CA ASP A 69 15.08 9.93 -8.60
C ASP A 69 15.93 9.64 -9.86
N GLU A 70 16.68 10.64 -10.32
CA GLU A 70 17.60 10.53 -11.47
C GLU A 70 18.75 9.53 -11.27
N LYS A 71 19.07 9.20 -10.01
CA LYS A 71 20.13 8.26 -9.63
C LYS A 71 19.61 6.83 -9.48
N GLY A 72 18.31 6.63 -9.64
CA GLY A 72 17.63 5.34 -9.42
C GLY A 72 17.40 5.01 -7.95
N GLU A 73 17.58 5.95 -7.03
CA GLU A 73 17.28 5.76 -5.61
C GLU A 73 15.77 5.66 -5.41
N GLN A 74 15.31 4.66 -4.65
CA GLN A 74 13.88 4.47 -4.37
C GLN A 74 13.48 5.35 -3.20
N LEU A 75 12.55 6.27 -3.45
CA LEU A 75 12.11 7.26 -2.48
C LEU A 75 10.62 7.13 -2.19
N ILE A 76 10.26 7.49 -0.97
CA ILE A 76 8.90 7.60 -0.48
C ILE A 76 8.69 9.03 -0.01
N VAL A 77 7.62 9.65 -0.47
CA VAL A 77 7.26 11.04 -0.15
C VAL A 77 5.86 11.09 0.43
N TRP A 78 5.72 11.60 1.66
CA TRP A 78 4.43 11.83 2.29
C TRP A 78 4.10 13.31 2.20
N VAL A 79 3.08 13.64 1.41
CA VAL A 79 2.63 15.02 1.17
C VAL A 79 1.34 15.25 1.95
N PRO A 80 1.30 16.17 2.92
CA PRO A 80 0.08 16.49 3.65
C PRO A 80 -0.96 17.12 2.71
N GLU A 81 -2.22 16.71 2.84
CA GLU A 81 -3.33 17.30 2.07
C GLU A 81 -3.65 18.74 2.52
N LYS A 82 -3.32 19.08 3.77
CA LYS A 82 -3.51 20.40 4.37
C LYS A 82 -2.15 20.98 4.80
N LYS A 83 -2.12 21.73 5.91
CA LYS A 83 -0.87 22.24 6.50
C LYS A 83 -0.08 21.08 7.10
N GLY A 84 1.23 21.10 6.89
CA GLY A 84 2.16 20.12 7.44
C GLY A 84 3.48 20.14 6.68
N GLU A 85 4.42 19.32 7.11
CA GLU A 85 5.70 19.13 6.43
C GLU A 85 5.60 17.96 5.44
N THR A 86 6.19 18.13 4.25
CA THR A 86 6.41 17.02 3.33
C THR A 86 7.59 16.19 3.81
N ILE A 87 7.36 14.91 4.09
CA ILE A 87 8.41 14.00 4.55
C ILE A 87 8.96 13.24 3.34
N VAL A 88 10.29 13.13 3.24
CA VAL A 88 10.97 12.31 2.22
C VAL A 88 11.87 11.31 2.94
N ARG A 89 11.77 10.03 2.58
CA ARG A 89 12.66 8.96 3.05
C ARG A 89 13.09 8.06 1.90
N LYS A 90 14.26 7.46 2.03
CA LYS A 90 14.62 6.35 1.15
C LYS A 90 13.79 5.14 1.54
N LYS A 91 13.39 4.35 0.56
CA LYS A 91 12.71 3.08 0.83
C LYS A 91 13.58 2.12 1.63
N SER A 92 14.90 2.20 1.45
CA SER A 92 15.90 1.40 2.17
C SER A 92 16.12 1.81 3.63
N GLU A 93 15.61 2.97 4.07
CA GLU A 93 15.72 3.43 5.47
C GLU A 93 14.70 2.78 6.41
N GLY A 94 13.76 1.99 5.87
CA GLY A 94 12.70 1.38 6.66
C GLY A 94 12.42 -0.07 6.31
N ILE A 95 11.59 -0.68 7.15
CA ILE A 95 11.14 -2.06 6.98
C ILE A 95 10.22 -2.17 5.76
N SER A 96 10.22 -3.35 5.13
CA SER A 96 9.34 -3.60 3.99
C SER A 96 7.89 -3.81 4.43
N GLU A 97 6.95 -3.70 3.49
CA GLU A 97 5.53 -4.06 3.69
C GLU A 97 5.38 -5.48 4.24
N LYS A 98 6.18 -6.41 3.71
CA LYS A 98 6.21 -7.81 4.13
C LYS A 98 6.69 -7.95 5.58
N ASP A 99 7.72 -7.21 5.97
CA ASP A 99 8.25 -7.24 7.33
C ASP A 99 7.24 -6.64 8.32
N ALA A 100 6.56 -5.54 7.94
CA ALA A 100 5.51 -4.93 8.75
C ALA A 100 4.34 -5.90 8.98
N LEU A 101 3.92 -6.59 7.91
CA LEU A 101 2.90 -7.64 7.99
C LEU A 101 3.34 -8.80 8.90
N GLN A 102 4.55 -9.31 8.70
CA GLN A 102 5.07 -10.44 9.47
C GLN A 102 5.15 -10.11 10.97
N ARG A 103 5.70 -8.93 11.31
CA ARG A 103 5.78 -8.46 12.70
C ARG A 103 4.41 -8.28 13.32
N THR A 104 3.44 -7.77 12.57
CA THR A 104 2.06 -7.67 13.05
C THR A 104 1.49 -9.04 13.40
N ILE A 105 1.66 -10.04 12.52
CA ILE A 105 1.18 -11.40 12.77
C ILE A 105 1.86 -12.03 13.99
N GLU A 106 3.16 -11.78 14.18
CA GLU A 106 3.93 -12.26 15.34
C GLU A 106 3.47 -11.59 16.63
N GLN A 107 3.38 -10.25 16.66
CA GLN A 107 3.09 -9.48 17.87
C GLN A 107 1.62 -9.56 18.30
N VAL A 108 0.68 -9.58 17.36
CA VAL A 108 -0.74 -9.82 17.65
C VAL A 108 -0.93 -11.22 18.26
N GLY A 109 -0.04 -12.17 17.93
CA GLY A 109 -0.04 -13.51 18.48
C GLY A 109 0.59 -13.67 19.88
N ASP A 110 1.28 -12.66 20.42
CA ASP A 110 2.16 -12.78 21.61
C ASP A 110 1.70 -11.94 22.82
N GLU A 111 0.89 -10.90 22.63
CA GLU A 111 0.62 -9.90 23.68
C GLU A 111 -0.54 -10.20 24.64
N SER A 112 -1.31 -11.28 24.46
CA SER A 112 -2.39 -11.64 25.39
C SER A 112 -2.19 -13.03 25.99
N LYS A 113 -2.39 -13.12 27.31
CA LYS A 113 -2.35 -14.34 28.13
C LYS A 113 -3.47 -15.34 27.80
N GLU A 114 -4.04 -15.28 26.60
CA GLU A 114 -5.12 -16.13 26.10
C GLU A 114 -4.75 -16.60 24.69
N PRO A 115 -5.20 -17.80 24.25
CA PRO A 115 -4.58 -18.50 23.14
C PRO A 115 -4.71 -17.76 21.81
N LYS A 116 -3.60 -17.17 21.35
CA LYS A 116 -3.26 -16.91 19.93
C LYS A 116 -4.42 -16.45 19.04
N SER A 117 -4.97 -15.27 19.30
CA SER A 117 -5.87 -14.61 18.35
C SER A 117 -5.08 -14.09 17.14
N LYS A 118 -4.80 -14.98 16.18
CA LYS A 118 -4.25 -14.56 14.89
C LYS A 118 -5.29 -13.70 14.15
N PRO A 119 -4.85 -12.74 13.30
CA PRO A 119 -5.78 -12.07 12.40
C PRO A 119 -6.62 -13.08 11.62
N LYS A 120 -7.95 -12.97 11.66
CA LYS A 120 -8.84 -13.79 10.83
C LYS A 120 -8.62 -13.50 9.35
N GLU A 121 -8.43 -12.23 9.03
CA GLU A 121 -8.25 -11.75 7.67
C GLU A 121 -7.38 -10.49 7.68
N ILE A 122 -6.36 -10.45 6.82
CA ILE A 122 -5.57 -9.24 6.57
C ILE A 122 -6.26 -8.46 5.45
N LEU A 123 -6.65 -7.22 5.73
CA LEU A 123 -7.39 -6.39 4.79
C LEU A 123 -6.46 -5.50 3.97
N LYS A 124 -5.51 -4.84 4.64
CA LYS A 124 -4.64 -3.86 3.98
C LYS A 124 -3.35 -3.63 4.75
N VAL A 125 -2.28 -3.37 4.02
CA VAL A 125 -1.04 -2.80 4.55
C VAL A 125 -0.77 -1.53 3.77
N LYS A 126 -0.58 -0.40 4.47
CA LYS A 126 -0.32 0.89 3.82
C LYS A 126 0.67 1.73 4.59
N LEU A 127 1.40 2.57 3.87
CA LEU A 127 2.20 3.61 4.48
C LEU A 127 1.30 4.75 4.97
N GLY A 128 1.72 5.38 6.06
CA GLY A 128 1.03 6.51 6.66
C GLY A 128 1.99 7.42 7.41
N VAL A 129 1.41 8.43 8.06
CA VAL A 129 2.11 9.34 8.97
C VAL A 129 1.19 9.63 10.14
N GLU A 130 1.75 9.56 11.34
CA GLU A 130 1.09 10.03 12.55
C GLU A 130 2.10 10.78 13.41
N ASN A 131 1.73 11.95 13.94
CA ASN A 131 2.63 12.80 14.72
C ASN A 131 3.99 13.08 14.03
N ASN A 132 3.97 13.27 12.71
CA ASN A 132 5.16 13.46 11.86
C ASN A 132 6.10 12.24 11.79
N ILE A 133 5.65 11.06 12.22
CA ILE A 133 6.38 9.80 12.18
C ILE A 133 5.82 8.95 11.03
N PRO A 134 6.61 8.65 9.99
CA PRO A 134 6.24 7.69 8.96
C PRO A 134 6.04 6.30 9.54
N LEU A 135 4.96 5.63 9.12
CA LEU A 135 4.56 4.33 9.67
C LEU A 135 3.99 3.40 8.60
N TRP A 136 3.92 2.13 8.95
CA TRP A 136 3.06 1.13 8.32
C TRP A 136 1.81 0.94 9.18
N GLU A 137 0.63 0.98 8.57
CA GLU A 137 -0.64 0.59 9.17
C GLU A 137 -1.12 -0.72 8.54
N VAL A 138 -1.24 -1.75 9.37
CA VAL A 138 -1.82 -3.06 8.99
C VAL A 138 -3.25 -3.11 9.52
N THR A 139 -4.21 -3.19 8.61
CA THR A 139 -5.63 -3.35 8.92
C THR A 139 -6.04 -4.81 8.76
N TYR A 140 -6.74 -5.36 9.75
CA TYR A 140 -7.15 -6.76 9.78
C TYR A 140 -8.48 -6.95 10.53
N ILE A 141 -9.11 -8.11 10.36
CA ILE A 141 -10.25 -8.55 11.17
C ILE A 141 -9.75 -9.38 12.36
N ASP A 142 -10.12 -8.99 13.57
CA ASP A 142 -9.74 -9.72 14.80
C ASP A 142 -10.74 -10.84 15.16
N ASP A 143 -10.47 -11.54 16.27
CA ASP A 143 -11.32 -12.64 16.72
C ASP A 143 -12.72 -12.21 17.19
N ASP A 144 -12.87 -10.93 17.56
CA ASP A 144 -14.15 -10.32 17.89
C ASP A 144 -14.90 -9.81 16.65
N ASN A 145 -14.37 -10.05 15.44
CA ASN A 145 -14.93 -9.62 14.15
C ASN A 145 -14.97 -8.09 13.98
N ARG A 146 -14.02 -7.38 14.58
CA ARG A 146 -13.82 -5.94 14.47
C ARG A 146 -12.74 -5.59 13.46
N TYR A 147 -12.79 -4.37 12.92
CA TYR A 147 -11.65 -3.82 12.18
C TYR A 147 -10.58 -3.40 13.16
N SER A 148 -9.43 -4.05 13.11
CA SER A 148 -8.26 -3.76 13.93
C SER A 148 -7.14 -3.15 13.10
N TYR A 149 -6.42 -2.21 13.72
CA TYR A 149 -5.35 -1.44 13.11
C TYR A 149 -4.09 -1.60 13.94
N TYR A 150 -2.99 -1.96 13.30
CA TYR A 150 -1.69 -2.10 13.92
C TYR A 150 -0.67 -1.17 13.26
N ASN A 151 -0.14 -0.23 14.03
CA ASN A 151 0.79 0.78 13.53
C ASN A 151 2.21 0.48 13.97
N LEU A 152 3.12 0.43 13.01
CA LEU A 152 4.55 0.16 13.18
C LEU A 152 5.36 1.30 12.58
N ALA A 153 6.38 1.78 13.28
CA ALA A 153 7.29 2.79 12.75
C ALA A 153 7.93 2.28 11.45
N PHE A 154 7.97 3.12 10.41
CA PHE A 154 8.55 2.74 9.12
C PHE A 154 10.03 2.37 9.25
N GLN A 155 10.77 3.12 10.07
CA GLN A 155 12.23 3.02 10.14
C GLN A 155 12.72 1.67 10.67
N ASP A 156 12.14 1.17 11.76
CA ASP A 156 12.66 0.01 12.47
C ASP A 156 11.59 -1.03 12.81
N GLY A 157 10.31 -0.75 12.53
CA GLY A 157 9.18 -1.58 12.89
C GLY A 157 8.88 -1.59 14.39
N GLN A 158 9.20 -0.51 15.11
CA GLN A 158 8.77 -0.34 16.49
C GLN A 158 7.24 -0.25 16.55
N PHE A 159 6.63 -0.95 17.50
CA PHE A 159 5.21 -0.82 17.79
C PHE A 159 4.88 0.61 18.21
N LEU A 160 3.90 1.23 17.54
CA LEU A 160 3.43 2.58 17.87
C LEU A 160 2.11 2.51 18.62
N LYS A 161 1.10 1.88 18.02
CA LYS A 161 -0.23 1.73 18.63
C LYS A 161 -1.06 0.64 17.96
N ARG A 162 -2.06 0.15 18.69
CA ARG A 162 -3.11 -0.74 18.19
C ARG A 162 -4.47 -0.20 18.64
N TYR A 163 -5.47 -0.26 17.77
CA TYR A 163 -6.85 0.03 18.12
C TYR A 163 -7.82 -0.75 17.24
N SER A 164 -9.05 -0.90 17.70
CA SER A 164 -10.10 -1.66 17.00
C SER A 164 -11.40 -0.85 16.97
N ILE A 165 -12.17 -1.00 15.90
CA ILE A 165 -13.50 -0.41 15.73
C ILE A 165 -14.50 -1.49 15.32
N GLU A 166 -15.73 -1.38 15.81
CA GLU A 166 -16.81 -2.28 15.41
C GLU A 166 -17.04 -2.23 13.89
N LYS A 167 -17.43 -3.37 13.33
CA LYS A 167 -17.63 -3.54 11.89
C LYS A 167 -18.88 -2.85 11.37
#